data_AF-A0A2N8BRP0-F1
#
_entry.id   AF-A0A2N8BRP0-F1
#
_cell.length_a   1.000
_cell.length_b   1.000
_cell.length_c   1.000
_cell.angle_alpha   90.00
_cell.angle_beta   90.00
_cell.angle_gamma   90.00
#
_symmetry.space_group_name_H-M   'P 1'
#
loop_
_entity.id
_entity.type
_entity.pdbx_description
1 polymer ?
#
loop_
_entity_poly.entity_id
_entity_poly.type
_entity_poly.pdbx_seq_one_letter_code
_entity_poly.pdbx_strand_id
1 'polypeptide(L)'
;DSQLGDSRVSDIKNYIKRGKLWDAFTAEQRPVLLIDEIDKADIEFPNDLLLELDRMEFHVYETGETIKAKQRPIMMITSNNEKELPDA
;
A
#
# COMPACT_ATOMS: atom_id res chain seq x y z
N ASP A 1 -17.79 -24.96 -35.27
CA ASP A 1 -18.40 -24.12 -34.23
C ASP A 1 -17.55 -24.05 -32.99
N SER A 2 -16.68 -23.05 -33.01
CA SER A 2 -15.85 -22.61 -31.91
C SER A 2 -16.72 -22.00 -30.81
N GLN A 3 -16.83 -22.70 -29.69
CA GLN A 3 -17.32 -22.16 -28.41
C GLN A 3 -16.28 -21.18 -27.82
N LEU A 4 -15.94 -20.13 -28.55
CA LEU A 4 -15.18 -19.00 -28.05
C LEU A 4 -16.19 -17.95 -27.58
N GLY A 5 -16.89 -18.29 -26.50
CA GLY A 5 -17.80 -17.40 -25.81
C GLY A 5 -17.40 -17.30 -24.35
N ASP A 6 -16.54 -16.34 -24.00
CA ASP A 6 -16.91 -15.26 -23.08
C ASP A 6 -15.79 -14.20 -23.10
N SER A 7 -16.07 -13.06 -23.75
CA SER A 7 -15.17 -11.89 -23.82
C SER A 7 -15.16 -11.07 -22.52
N ARG A 8 -15.51 -11.69 -21.40
CA ARG A 8 -15.51 -11.09 -20.06
C ARG A 8 -14.46 -11.80 -19.23
N VAL A 9 -13.20 -11.71 -19.67
CA VAL A 9 -12.08 -11.87 -18.75
C VAL A 9 -12.28 -10.77 -17.71
N SER A 10 -12.75 -11.19 -16.55
CA SER A 10 -13.14 -10.36 -15.44
C SER A 10 -12.00 -9.40 -15.08
N ASP A 11 -12.21 -8.10 -15.26
CA ASP A 11 -11.20 -7.08 -14.96
C ASP A 11 -10.78 -7.21 -13.49
N ILE A 12 -9.53 -7.61 -13.25
CA ILE A 12 -8.98 -7.94 -11.93
C ILE A 12 -9.11 -6.77 -10.95
N LYS A 13 -9.17 -5.54 -11.48
CA LYS A 13 -9.42 -4.31 -10.74
C LYS A 13 -10.71 -4.37 -9.90
N ASN A 14 -11.72 -5.09 -10.36
CA ASN A 14 -12.99 -5.24 -9.64
C ASN A 14 -12.90 -6.09 -8.37
N TYR A 15 -11.81 -6.85 -8.20
CA TYR A 15 -11.59 -7.73 -7.05
C TYR A 15 -10.58 -7.16 -6.06
N ILE A 16 -10.00 -5.98 -6.35
CA ILE A 16 -9.01 -5.35 -5.48
C ILE A 16 -9.71 -4.48 -4.45
N LYS A 17 -9.42 -4.77 -3.19
CA LYS A 17 -9.87 -3.97 -2.06
C LYS A 17 -8.78 -2.99 -1.64
N ARG A 18 -9.07 -1.70 -1.75
CA ARG A 18 -8.15 -0.64 -1.32
C ARG A 18 -8.05 -0.60 0.20
N GLY A 19 -6.82 -0.53 0.71
CA GLY A 19 -6.50 -0.33 2.11
C GLY A 19 -6.23 1.13 2.45
N LYS A 20 -5.99 1.42 3.75
CA LYS A 20 -5.79 2.79 4.26
C LYS A 20 -4.60 3.53 3.63
N LEU A 21 -3.51 2.82 3.34
CA LEU A 21 -2.34 3.39 2.68
C LEU A 21 -2.68 3.87 1.26
N TRP A 22 -3.42 3.06 0.50
CA TRP A 22 -3.90 3.44 -0.84
C TRP A 22 -4.79 4.67 -0.77
N ASP A 23 -5.77 4.66 0.13
CA ASP A 23 -6.69 5.79 0.30
C ASP A 23 -5.92 7.07 0.64
N ALA A 24 -4.91 6.98 1.53
CA ALA A 24 -4.05 8.10 1.87
C ALA A 24 -3.22 8.61 0.69
N PHE A 25 -2.66 7.71 -0.14
CA PHE A 25 -1.83 8.09 -1.29
C PHE A 25 -2.67 8.73 -2.41
N THR A 26 -3.92 8.30 -2.56
CA THR A 26 -4.81 8.80 -3.63
C THR A 26 -5.71 9.97 -3.21
N ALA A 27 -5.65 10.39 -1.94
CA ALA A 27 -6.42 11.50 -1.38
C ALA A 27 -6.12 12.83 -2.08
N GLU A 28 -7.16 13.63 -2.27
CA GLU A 28 -7.04 14.97 -2.87
C GLU A 28 -6.49 16.01 -1.89
N GLN A 29 -6.84 15.87 -0.61
CA GLN A 29 -6.33 16.69 0.49
C GLN A 29 -5.24 15.93 1.23
N ARG A 30 -4.28 16.65 1.83
CA ARG A 30 -3.18 16.04 2.61
C ARG A 30 -3.75 15.27 3.81
N PRO A 31 -3.67 13.93 3.83
CA PRO A 31 -4.20 13.15 4.93
C PRO A 31 -3.19 13.02 6.06
N VAL A 32 -3.70 12.61 7.23
CA VAL A 32 -2.88 12.11 8.34
C VAL A 32 -3.03 10.59 8.38
N LEU A 33 -1.91 9.87 8.38
CA LEU A 33 -1.87 8.41 8.44
C LEU A 33 -1.19 7.97 9.74
N LEU A 34 -1.92 7.24 10.58
CA LEU A 34 -1.38 6.61 11.79
C LEU A 34 -1.07 5.14 11.51
N ILE A 35 0.16 4.74 11.78
CA ILE A 35 0.61 3.34 11.76
C ILE A 35 0.91 2.97 13.20
N ASP A 36 0.02 2.17 13.77
CA ASP A 36 0.07 1.76 15.17
C ASP A 36 0.89 0.49 15.34
N GLU A 37 1.65 0.39 16.43
CA GLU A 37 2.41 -0.81 16.82
C GLU A 37 3.16 -1.50 15.66
N ILE A 38 3.94 -0.74 14.89
CA ILE A 38 4.61 -1.25 13.67
C ILE A 38 5.53 -2.45 13.96
N ASP A 39 6.03 -2.57 15.19
CA ASP A 39 6.88 -3.66 15.68
C ASP A 39 6.16 -5.02 15.82
N LYS A 40 4.82 -5.03 15.82
CA LYS A 40 4.03 -6.27 15.78
C LYS A 40 3.91 -6.88 14.39
N ALA A 41 4.24 -6.13 13.35
CA ALA A 41 4.24 -6.64 11.99
C ALA A 41 5.38 -7.65 11.79
N ASP A 42 5.26 -8.50 10.75
CA ASP A 42 6.33 -9.44 10.39
C ASP A 42 7.60 -8.67 10.00
N ILE A 43 8.78 -9.28 10.15
CA ILE A 43 10.08 -8.61 9.97
C ILE A 43 10.29 -8.03 8.56
N GLU A 44 9.63 -8.62 7.55
CA GLU A 44 9.68 -8.15 6.17
C GLU A 44 8.88 -6.86 5.98
N PHE A 45 7.80 -6.68 6.75
CA PHE A 45 6.87 -5.57 6.59
C PHE A 45 7.48 -4.19 6.86
N PRO A 46 8.24 -3.94 7.96
CA PRO A 46 8.90 -2.66 8.18
C PRO A 46 9.85 -2.28 7.04
N ASN A 47 10.66 -3.22 6.52
CA ASN A 47 11.64 -2.93 5.48
C ASN A 47 10.98 -2.55 4.16
N ASP A 48 9.98 -3.33 3.74
CA ASP A 48 9.22 -3.05 2.52
C ASP A 48 8.53 -1.69 2.65
N LEU A 49 7.82 -1.50 3.77
CA LEU A 49 7.10 -0.26 4.04
C LEU A 49 8.02 0.96 4.05
N LEU A 50 9.21 0.89 4.66
CA LEU A 50 10.16 2.00 4.69
C LEU A 50 10.54 2.45 3.28
N LEU A 51 10.74 1.52 2.34
CA LEU A 51 11.07 1.86 0.96
C LEU A 51 9.91 2.56 0.25
N GLU A 52 8.68 2.07 0.40
CA GLU A 52 7.51 2.69 -0.22
C GLU A 52 7.17 4.04 0.41
N LEU A 53 7.40 4.18 1.72
CA LEU A 53 7.26 5.43 2.43
C LEU A 53 8.34 6.45 2.05
N ASP A 54 9.58 6.02 1.80
CA ASP A 54 10.63 6.94 1.31
C ASP A 54 10.27 7.47 -0.10
N ARG A 55 9.91 6.56 -1.01
CA ARG A 55 9.56 6.90 -2.40
C ARG A 55 8.19 7.57 -2.54
N MET A 56 7.33 7.45 -1.53
CA MET A 56 5.94 7.87 -1.55
C MET A 56 5.16 7.26 -2.72
N GLU A 57 5.48 6.02 -3.05
CA GLU A 57 4.78 5.21 -4.06
C GLU A 57 4.91 3.71 -3.76
N PHE A 58 3.93 2.92 -4.17
CA PHE A 58 3.95 1.45 -4.09
C PHE A 58 3.42 0.83 -5.38
N HIS A 59 3.84 -0.39 -5.69
CA HIS A 59 3.43 -1.11 -6.90
C HIS A 59 2.37 -2.17 -6.59
N VAL A 60 1.33 -2.25 -7.42
CA VAL A 60 0.18 -3.14 -7.27
C VAL A 60 0.27 -4.21 -8.34
N TYR A 61 0.95 -5.30 -8.02
CA TYR A 61 1.30 -6.36 -8.96
C TYR A 61 0.09 -6.95 -9.69
N GLU A 62 -1.05 -7.08 -9.03
CA GLU A 62 -2.29 -7.60 -9.62
C GLU A 62 -2.83 -6.73 -10.76
N THR A 63 -2.55 -5.42 -10.73
CA THR A 63 -2.97 -4.47 -11.77
C THR A 63 -1.83 -4.01 -12.67
N GLY A 64 -0.58 -4.20 -12.25
CA GLY A 64 0.60 -3.59 -12.87
C GLY A 64 0.68 -2.08 -12.68
N GLU A 65 -0.09 -1.49 -11.76
CA GLU A 65 -0.11 -0.04 -11.52
C GLU A 65 0.83 0.35 -10.37
N THR A 66 1.55 1.46 -10.54
CA THR A 66 2.26 2.12 -9.43
C THR A 66 1.39 3.26 -8.90
N ILE A 67 1.08 3.22 -7.62
CA ILE A 67 0.30 4.24 -6.93
C ILE A 67 1.25 5.21 -6.24
N LYS A 68 1.23 6.47 -6.68
CA LYS A 68 2.04 7.56 -6.10
C LYS A 68 1.18 8.49 -5.27
N ALA A 69 1.72 8.95 -4.14
CA ALA A 69 1.04 9.89 -3.28
C ALA A 69 0.79 11.22 -4.02
N LYS A 70 -0.48 11.60 -4.20
CA LYS A 70 -0.86 12.93 -4.76
C LYS A 70 -0.45 14.06 -3.82
N GLN A 71 -0.67 13.84 -2.53
CA GLN A 71 -0.27 14.71 -1.44
C GLN A 71 0.54 13.87 -0.46
N ARG A 72 1.78 14.27 -0.15
CA ARG A 72 2.61 13.56 0.83
C ARG A 72 1.88 13.57 2.20
N PRO A 73 1.45 12.42 2.73
CA PRO A 73 0.73 12.36 4.00
C PRO A 73 1.59 12.84 5.17
N ILE A 74 0.95 13.35 6.21
CA ILE A 74 1.60 13.46 7.52
C ILE A 74 1.49 12.08 8.16
N MET A 75 2.63 11.42 8.36
CA MET A 75 2.67 10.07 8.92
C MET A 75 3.07 10.11 10.38
N MET A 76 2.29 9.42 11.21
CA MET A 76 2.59 9.13 12.59
C MET A 76 2.79 7.63 12.71
N ILE A 77 3.98 7.21 13.12
CA ILE A 77 4.29 5.81 13.35
C ILE A 77 4.54 5.65 14.84
N THR A 78 3.93 4.64 15.44
CA THR A 78 4.14 4.30 16.84
C THR A 78 4.65 2.86 16.94
N SER A 79 5.45 2.60 17.96
CA SER A 79 6.06 1.30 18.25
C SER A 79 6.10 1.14 19.76
N ASN A 80 5.89 -0.09 20.24
CA ASN A 80 6.07 -0.41 21.66
C ASN A 80 7.53 -0.77 22.00
N ASN A 81 8.42 -0.71 21.00
CA ASN A 81 9.83 -1.05 21.12
C ASN A 81 10.07 -2.50 21.59
N GLU A 82 9.18 -3.43 21.22
CA GLU A 82 9.35 -4.86 21.48
C GLU A 82 10.43 -5.49 20.58
N LYS A 83 10.62 -4.91 19.39
CA LYS A 83 11.71 -5.22 18.45
C LYS A 83 12.31 -3.92 17.94
N GLU A 84 13.64 -3.88 17.77
CA GLU A 84 14.28 -2.75 17.09
C GLU A 84 13.80 -2.67 15.65
N LEU A 85 13.42 -1.46 15.22
CA LEU A 85 13.19 -1.18 13.81
C LEU A 85 14.55 -1.22 13.09
N PRO A 86 14.62 -1.84 11.90
CA PRO A 86 15.83 -1.81 11.10
C PRO A 86 16.21 -0.37 10.73
N ASP A 87 17.51 -0.09 10.66
CA ASP A 87 18.02 1.21 10.23
C ASP A 87 17.58 1.50 8.78
N ALA A 88 17.10 2.72 8.55
CA ALA A 88 16.65 3.23 7.25
C ALA A 88 17.79 3.81 6.40
#